data_AF-A0A5N6CZY3-F1
#
_entry.id   AF-A0A5N6CZY3-F1
#
_cell.length_a   1.000
_cell.length_b   1.000
_cell.length_c   1.000
_cell.angle_alpha   90.00
_cell.angle_beta   90.00
_cell.angle_gamma   90.00
#
_symmetry.space_group_name_H-M   'P 1'
#
loop_
_entity.id
_entity.type
_entity.pdbx_description
1 polymer ?
#
loop_
_entity_poly.entity_id
_entity_poly.type
_entity_poly.pdbx_seq_one_letter_code
_entity_poly.pdbx_strand_id
1 'polypeptide(L)'
;MLAPRTLRRVFLPLMLIAMSILAWPAFIVLGEGLSDGPGEAWMVLWTLAFVLLLPIALLLLPALAALVDLARQRDNIPLAGVKIP
;
A
#
# COMPACT_ATOMS: atom_id res chain seq x y z
N MET A 1 1.61 -15.89 -20.99
CA MET A 1 0.51 -15.17 -20.31
C MET A 1 0.52 -15.55 -18.84
N LEU A 2 0.81 -14.61 -17.93
CA LEU A 2 0.72 -14.87 -16.48
C LEU A 2 -0.74 -15.21 -16.13
N ALA A 3 -0.96 -16.27 -15.36
CA ALA A 3 -2.31 -16.58 -14.89
C ALA A 3 -2.83 -15.39 -14.06
N PRO A 4 -4.09 -14.95 -14.23
CA PRO A 4 -4.66 -13.77 -13.55
C PRO A 4 -4.48 -13.80 -12.02
N ARG A 5 -4.43 -15.00 -11.45
CA ARG A 5 -4.23 -15.25 -10.02
C ARG A 5 -2.81 -14.91 -9.55
N THR A 6 -1.80 -15.13 -10.39
CA THR A 6 -0.40 -14.84 -10.10
C THR A 6 -0.16 -13.34 -10.10
N LEU A 7 -0.74 -12.62 -11.07
CA LEU A 7 -0.67 -11.16 -11.15
C LEU A 7 -1.24 -10.51 -9.87
N ARG A 8 -2.38 -11.02 -9.38
CA ARG A 8 -3.02 -10.51 -8.15
C ARG A 8 -2.15 -10.67 -6.90
N ARG A 9 -1.36 -11.75 -6.82
CA ARG A 9 -0.47 -12.01 -5.67
C ARG A 9 0.79 -11.14 -5.67
N VAL A 10 1.33 -10.86 -6.85
CA VAL A 10 2.57 -10.08 -7.00
C VAL A 10 2.29 -8.57 -7.01
N PHE A 11 1.07 -8.16 -7.37
CA PHE A 11 0.67 -6.76 -7.45
C PHE A 11 0.88 -5.98 -6.15
N LEU A 12 0.41 -6.51 -5.01
CA LEU A 12 0.50 -5.83 -3.72
C LEU A 12 1.95 -5.60 -3.26
N PRO A 13 2.85 -6.62 -3.21
CA PRO A 13 4.24 -6.38 -2.84
C PRO A 13 4.98 -5.50 -3.85
N LEU A 14 4.70 -5.63 -5.16
CA LEU A 14 5.30 -4.77 -6.18
C LEU A 14 4.90 -3.31 -5.98
N MET A 15 3.63 -3.04 -5.68
CA MET A 15 3.15 -1.68 -5.45
C MET A 15 3.73 -1.08 -4.17
N LEU A 16 3.90 -1.89 -3.11
CA LEU A 16 4.60 -1.43 -1.90
C LEU A 16 6.04 -1.00 -2.20
N ILE A 17 6.78 -1.78 -3.01
CA ILE A 17 8.12 -1.41 -3.46
C ILE A 17 8.08 -0.10 -4.25
N ALA A 18 7.14 0.03 -5.18
CA ALA A 18 6.97 1.26 -5.96
C ALA A 18 6.66 2.48 -5.07
N MET A 19 5.82 2.31 -4.04
CA MET A 19 5.53 3.35 -3.04
C MET A 19 6.75 3.71 -2.20
N SER A 20 7.58 2.75 -1.80
CA SER A 20 8.84 3.03 -1.09
C SER A 20 9.81 3.82 -1.96
N ILE A 21 9.93 3.49 -3.25
CA ILE A 21 10.76 4.24 -4.20
C ILE A 21 10.21 5.66 -4.39
N LEU A 22 8.89 5.83 -4.47
CA LEU A 22 8.24 7.13 -4.62
C LEU A 22 8.36 8.01 -3.37
N ALA A 23 8.38 7.42 -2.17
CA ALA A 23 8.53 8.15 -0.92
C ALA A 23 9.90 8.84 -0.80
N TRP A 24 10.95 8.27 -1.37
CA TRP A 24 12.29 8.84 -1.31
C TRP A 24 12.39 10.27 -1.88
N PRO A 25 12.03 10.52 -3.17
CA PRO A 25 12.04 11.88 -3.72
C PRO A 25 11.02 12.79 -3.01
N ALA A 26 9.92 12.24 -2.48
CA ALA A 26 8.97 13.02 -1.71
C ALA A 26 9.60 13.67 -0.47
N PHE A 27 10.45 12.94 0.27
CA PHE A 27 11.17 13.50 1.42
C PHE A 27 12.20 14.55 1.03
N ILE A 28 12.88 14.38 -0.11
CA ILE A 28 13.85 15.36 -0.63
C ILE A 28 13.13 16.68 -0.95
N VAL A 29 12.07 16.61 -1.76
CA VAL A 29 11.30 17.79 -2.19
C VAL A 29 10.63 18.48 -0.99
N LEU A 30 10.18 17.72 0.01
CA LEU A 30 9.65 18.30 1.25
C LEU A 30 10.72 19.08 2.01
N GLY A 31 11.95 18.55 2.09
CA GLY A 31 13.08 19.23 2.72
C GLY A 31 13.43 20.54 2.01
N GLU A 32 13.48 20.53 0.68
CA GLU A 32 13.73 21.72 -0.15
C GLU A 32 12.62 22.76 -0.01
N GLY A 33 11.35 22.34 -0.08
CA GLY A 33 10.22 23.25 0.08
C GLY A 33 10.17 23.92 1.46
N LEU A 34 10.61 23.23 2.51
CA LEU A 34 10.72 23.81 3.86
C LEU A 34 11.85 24.84 3.97
N SER A 35 12.92 24.73 3.17
CA SER A 35 14.02 25.69 3.18
C SER A 35 13.75 26.97 2.38
N ASP A 36 12.88 26.92 1.37
CA ASP A 36 12.60 28.06 0.50
C ASP A 36 11.59 29.06 1.09
N GLY A 37 10.68 28.58 1.95
CA GLY A 37 9.77 29.43 2.70
C GLY A 37 8.39 28.80 2.95
N PRO A 38 7.55 29.44 3.79
CA PRO A 38 6.25 28.87 4.18
C PRO A 38 5.26 28.74 3.01
N GLY A 39 5.37 29.60 1.99
CA GLY A 39 4.53 29.54 0.79
C GLY A 39 4.87 28.35 -0.11
N GLU A 40 6.14 28.15 -0.45
CA GLU A 40 6.60 27.00 -1.24
C GLU A 40 6.39 25.68 -0.49
N ALA A 41 6.66 25.65 0.83
CA ALA A 41 6.40 24.48 1.66
C ALA A 41 4.94 24.03 1.58
N TRP A 42 3.98 24.97 1.62
CA TRP A 42 2.56 24.65 1.56
C TRP A 42 2.16 24.07 0.20
N MET A 43 2.67 24.65 -0.89
CA MET A 43 2.41 24.16 -2.25
C MET A 43 2.97 22.75 -2.44
N VAL A 44 4.22 22.53 -2.03
CA VAL A 44 4.88 21.22 -2.06
C VAL A 44 4.11 20.19 -1.24
N LEU A 45 3.67 20.55 -0.04
CA LEU A 45 2.91 19.64 0.83
C LEU A 45 1.62 19.16 0.15
N TRP A 46 0.87 20.07 -0.48
CA TRP A 46 -0.34 19.72 -1.22
C TRP A 46 -0.06 18.81 -2.41
N THR A 47 0.99 19.10 -3.19
CA THR A 47 1.38 18.26 -4.33
C THR A 47 1.77 16.86 -3.86
N LEU A 48 2.59 16.76 -2.81
CA LEU A 48 2.99 15.48 -2.22
C LEU A 48 1.80 14.72 -1.65
N ALA A 49 0.86 15.41 -0.99
CA ALA A 49 -0.36 14.80 -0.49
C ALA A 49 -1.13 14.13 -1.63
N PHE A 50 -1.35 14.80 -2.78
CA PHE A 50 -2.05 14.20 -3.92
C PHE A 50 -1.27 13.03 -4.56
N VAL A 51 0.04 13.20 -4.77
CA VAL A 51 0.91 12.18 -5.37
C VAL A 51 0.94 10.91 -4.54
N LEU A 52 0.88 11.01 -3.21
CA LEU A 52 0.91 9.86 -2.31
C LEU A 52 -0.49 9.32 -1.99
N LEU A 53 -1.50 10.18 -1.76
CA LEU A 53 -2.85 9.74 -1.40
C LEU A 53 -3.54 8.94 -2.50
N LEU A 54 -3.37 9.33 -3.77
CA LEU A 54 -3.99 8.61 -4.89
C LEU A 54 -3.57 7.13 -4.96
N PRO A 55 -2.27 6.78 -5.02
CA PRO A 55 -1.85 5.39 -5.04
C PRO A 55 -2.14 4.66 -3.73
N ILE A 56 -2.09 5.33 -2.57
CA ILE A 56 -2.53 4.75 -1.30
C ILE A 56 -4.02 4.38 -1.35
N ALA A 57 -4.87 5.25 -1.89
CA ALA A 57 -6.30 5.00 -2.05
C ALA A 57 -6.57 3.83 -3.01
N LEU A 58 -5.78 3.69 -4.07
CA LEU A 58 -5.86 2.54 -4.98
C LEU A 58 -5.46 1.23 -4.30
N LEU A 59 -4.59 1.28 -3.29
CA LEU A 59 -4.14 0.13 -2.52
C LEU A 59 -5.07 -0.29 -1.39
N LEU A 60 -6.02 0.56 -1.00
CA LEU A 60 -6.91 0.32 0.13
C LEU A 60 -7.76 -0.94 -0.06
N LEU A 61 -8.42 -1.08 -1.21
CA LEU A 61 -9.24 -2.26 -1.54
C LEU A 61 -8.45 -3.58 -1.57
N PRO A 62 -7.32 -3.71 -2.31
CA PRO A 62 -6.55 -4.95 -2.32
C PRO A 62 -5.92 -5.27 -0.96
N ALA A 63 -5.52 -4.25 -0.18
CA ALA A 63 -5.02 -4.44 1.18
C ALA A 63 -6.12 -5.00 2.10
N LEU A 64 -7.32 -4.41 2.10
CA LEU A 64 -8.46 -4.89 2.89
C LEU A 64 -8.85 -6.32 2.47
N ALA A 65 -8.89 -6.61 1.17
CA ALA A 65 -9.17 -7.96 0.69
C ALA A 65 -8.14 -8.99 1.18
N ALA A 66 -6.85 -8.65 1.12
CA ALA A 66 -5.79 -9.51 1.65
C ALA A 66 -5.92 -9.73 3.16
N LEU A 67 -6.33 -8.70 3.90
CA LEU A 67 -6.51 -8.75 5.36
C LEU A 67 -7.69 -9.64 5.76
N VAL A 68 -8.81 -9.56 5.02
CA VAL A 68 -9.97 -10.44 5.19
C VAL A 68 -9.63 -11.90 4.83
N ASP A 69 -8.91 -12.12 3.73
CA ASP A 69 -8.46 -13.47 3.34
C ASP A 69 -7.53 -14.07 4.42
N LEU A 70 -6.63 -13.28 4.99
CA LEU A 70 -5.74 -13.70 6.06
C LEU A 70 -6.52 -14.05 7.34
N ALA A 71 -7.51 -13.23 7.72
CA ALA A 71 -8.38 -13.51 8.87
C ALA A 71 -9.15 -14.82 8.67
N ARG A 72 -9.76 -15.03 7.50
CA ARG A 72 -10.48 -16.27 7.17
C ARG A 72 -9.58 -17.50 7.21
N GLN A 73 -8.34 -17.41 6.74
CA GLN A 73 -7.40 -18.53 6.79
C GLN A 73 -7.01 -18.90 8.22
N ARG A 74 -6.92 -17.92 9.12
CA ARG A 74 -6.67 -18.15 10.55
C ARG A 74 -7.82 -18.89 11.21
N ASP A 75 -9.06 -18.55 10.85
CA ASP A 75 -10.27 -19.18 11.41
C ASP A 75 -10.53 -20.58 10.81
N ASN A 76 -10.05 -20.83 9.58
CA ASN A 76 -10.17 -22.12 8.89
C ASN A 76 -9.09 -23.15 9.25
N ILE A 77 -8.29 -22.93 10.29
CA ILE A 77 -7.45 -24.00 10.84
C ILE A 77 -8.42 -25.03 11.44
N PRO A 78 -8.59 -26.23 10.83
CA PRO A 78 -9.44 -27.24 11.42
C PRO A 78 -8.81 -27.56 12.77
N LEU A 79 -9.59 -27.47 13.84
CA LEU A 79 -9.21 -28.00 15.14
C LEU A 79 -8.67 -29.42 14.91
N ALA A 80 -7.35 -29.57 15.04
CA ALA A 80 -6.67 -30.81 14.79
C ALA A 80 -7.23 -31.86 15.75
N GLY A 81 -8.12 -32.73 15.26
CA GLY A 81 -8.46 -33.98 15.95
C GLY A 81 -9.92 -34.22 16.35
N VAL A 82 -10.90 -33.37 16.03
CA VAL A 82 -12.31 -33.76 16.29
C VAL A 82 -12.88 -34.44 15.04
N LYS A 83 -13.07 -35.76 15.12
CA LYS A 83 -13.86 -36.52 14.14
C LYS A 83 -15.25 -35.89 14.04
N ILE A 84 -15.60 -35.42 12.85
CA ILE A 84 -16.97 -35.03 12.52
C ILE A 84 -17.80 -36.33 12.50
N PRO A 85 -18.88 -36.44 13.31
CA PRO A 85 -19.76 -37.61 13.32
C PRO A 85 -20.55 -37.76 12.01
#